data_AF-A0A7K0BQ09-F1
#
_entry.id   AF-A0A7K0BQ09-F1
#
_cell.length_a   1.000
_cell.length_b   1.000
_cell.length_c   1.000
_cell.angle_alpha   90.00
_cell.angle_beta   90.00
_cell.angle_gamma   90.00
#
_symmetry.space_group_name_H-M   'P 1'
#
loop_
_entity.id
_entity.type
_entity.pdbx_description
1 polymer ?
#
loop_
_entity_poly.entity_id
_entity_poly.type
_entity_poly.pdbx_seq_one_letter_code
_entity_poly.pdbx_strand_id
1 'polypeptide(L)'
;MRRSPFPAVYGLLAAQIVAVLLFAAFWDSLDFRIYRLGGDAVTQGADLYLKRHAGLWYTNTPFAATLFIPLAELPLAVARVLWQSASVGAFAWACAMALKLAGHRPSRRVIATTVALGLLLQPMWQSIFLGQVNPFLLALVLTDIRRVSLNRAAGIGIGIAAAIKLTPGIFIVMLLVTRRFKDAFIAGGTFALCTSIAYLIAPEASRVYWKGTFCDTSRVGVTYISNQSPFAAAARILGSANDVPGWFFAVPLALGLAGLAVAALWARRNDWLAAAAVTGTTGLLVSPISWAHHWLWVVPALLVLVRNGARVPAAGAYLLFALSPLWWTPHGGHRLQFGFHGPLTLVANCYLVAGLAFLAYMAAALRGPAGRGQVVRRERDRDRPPRITATSPSIRAKIPPPRPLPVPRPPSAVTTTSPPATMATTPAPRAATAPFRPKRAARARARPPATTPASPDSAATMAPIRPGPME
;
A
#
# COMPACT_ATOMS: atom_id res chain seq x y z
N MET A 1 16.92 7.51 33.78
CA MET A 1 17.22 7.24 32.34
C MET A 1 16.00 6.58 31.70
N ARG A 2 15.15 7.34 30.98
CA ARG A 2 14.05 6.75 30.19
C ARG A 2 14.68 5.98 29.02
N ARG A 3 14.65 4.65 29.07
CA ARG A 3 15.05 3.81 27.93
C ARG A 3 14.30 4.31 26.71
N SER A 4 15.05 4.82 25.75
CA SER A 4 14.47 5.36 24.54
C SER A 4 13.74 4.21 23.81
N PRO A 5 12.54 4.42 23.24
CA PRO A 5 11.78 3.36 22.55
C PRO A 5 12.42 2.91 21.21
N PHE A 6 13.74 3.03 21.09
CA PHE A 6 14.55 2.76 19.90
C PHE A 6 14.55 1.28 19.45
N PRO A 7 14.72 0.28 20.34
CA PRO A 7 14.77 -1.12 19.89
C PRO A 7 13.39 -1.73 19.62
N ALA A 8 12.31 -1.17 20.16
CA ALA A 8 11.00 -1.82 20.14
C ALA A 8 10.38 -1.93 18.72
N VAL A 9 10.47 -0.87 17.90
CA VAL A 9 9.86 -0.90 16.55
C VAL A 9 10.64 -1.79 15.59
N TYR A 10 11.97 -1.78 15.64
CA TYR A 10 12.79 -2.64 14.80
C TYR A 10 12.64 -4.10 15.23
N GLY A 11 12.55 -4.37 16.53
CA GLY A 11 12.23 -5.70 17.05
C GLY A 11 10.86 -6.20 16.58
N LEU A 12 9.82 -5.37 16.68
CA LEU A 12 8.47 -5.70 16.19
C LEU A 12 8.48 -5.98 14.68
N LEU A 13 9.06 -5.09 13.88
CA LEU A 13 9.10 -5.26 12.43
C LEU A 13 9.92 -6.49 12.03
N ALA A 14 11.04 -6.76 12.71
CA ALA A 14 11.83 -7.96 12.49
C ALA A 14 11.01 -9.23 12.81
N ALA A 15 10.28 -9.24 13.94
CA ALA A 15 9.39 -10.35 14.28
C ALA A 15 8.28 -10.55 13.23
N GLN A 16 7.67 -9.46 12.75
CA GLN A 16 6.67 -9.52 11.67
C GLN A 16 7.28 -10.07 10.37
N ILE A 17 8.48 -9.61 9.97
CA ILE A 17 9.16 -10.11 8.77
C ILE A 17 9.47 -11.61 8.93
N VAL A 18 10.00 -12.04 10.06
CA VAL A 18 10.25 -13.46 10.33
C VAL A 18 8.94 -14.26 10.24
N ALA A 19 7.84 -13.76 10.82
CA ALA A 19 6.54 -14.40 10.72
C ALA A 19 6.06 -14.51 9.26
N VAL A 20 6.23 -13.47 8.44
CA VAL A 20 5.91 -13.48 7.00
C VAL A 20 6.76 -14.50 6.26
N LEU A 21 8.06 -14.61 6.56
CA LEU A 21 8.97 -15.54 5.90
C LEU A 21 8.65 -17.00 6.27
N LEU A 22 8.40 -17.28 7.55
CA LEU A 22 7.97 -18.59 8.00
C LEU A 22 6.61 -18.96 7.38
N PHE A 23 5.66 -18.02 7.37
CA PHE A 23 4.39 -18.21 6.70
C PHE A 23 4.59 -18.52 5.20
N ALA A 24 5.41 -17.76 4.48
CA ALA A 24 5.66 -17.97 3.06
C ALA A 24 6.32 -19.33 2.75
N ALA A 25 7.15 -19.84 3.66
CA ALA A 25 7.79 -21.13 3.51
C ALA A 25 6.77 -22.29 3.56
N PHE A 26 5.80 -22.23 4.48
CA PHE A 26 4.91 -23.36 4.79
C PHE A 26 3.47 -23.21 4.27
N TRP A 27 2.98 -21.99 4.09
CA TRP A 27 1.60 -21.74 3.68
C TRP A 27 1.45 -21.61 2.16
N ASP A 28 0.41 -22.22 1.60
CA ASP A 28 0.08 -22.12 0.19
C ASP A 28 -0.89 -20.95 -0.07
N SER A 29 -0.31 -19.78 -0.36
CA SER A 29 -1.06 -18.57 -0.69
C SER A 29 -1.86 -18.75 -2.00
N LEU A 30 -3.19 -18.78 -1.89
CA LEU A 30 -4.11 -19.13 -2.98
C LEU A 30 -3.92 -18.27 -4.24
N ASP A 31 -3.89 -16.95 -4.12
CA ASP A 31 -3.80 -16.08 -5.30
C ASP A 31 -2.40 -16.14 -5.92
N PHE A 32 -1.34 -16.24 -5.11
CA PHE A 32 0.00 -16.49 -5.62
C PHE A 32 0.07 -17.80 -6.40
N ARG A 33 -0.57 -18.87 -5.92
CA ARG A 33 -0.66 -20.14 -6.65
C ARG A 33 -1.37 -19.96 -8.00
N ILE A 34 -2.49 -19.23 -8.03
CA ILE A 34 -3.21 -18.90 -9.27
C ILE A 34 -2.32 -18.09 -10.21
N TYR A 35 -1.52 -17.15 -9.70
CA TYR A 35 -0.60 -16.37 -10.52
C TYR A 35 0.49 -17.22 -11.13
N ARG A 36 1.09 -18.11 -10.34
CA ARG A 36 2.12 -19.04 -10.79
C ARG A 36 1.58 -20.02 -11.84
N LEU A 37 0.40 -20.62 -11.59
CA LEU A 37 -0.29 -21.48 -12.56
C LEU A 37 -0.67 -20.71 -13.83
N GLY A 38 -1.05 -19.44 -13.69
CA GLY A 38 -1.28 -18.57 -14.83
C GLY A 38 -0.02 -18.35 -15.67
N GLY A 39 1.15 -18.22 -15.03
CA GLY A 39 2.44 -18.13 -15.71
C GLY A 39 2.80 -19.41 -16.48
N ASP A 40 2.51 -20.58 -15.91
CA ASP A 40 2.68 -21.89 -16.57
C ASP A 40 1.71 -22.07 -17.76
N ALA A 41 0.46 -21.59 -17.60
CA ALA A 41 -0.59 -21.72 -18.62
C ALA A 41 -0.58 -20.62 -19.69
N VAL A 42 0.20 -19.55 -19.54
CA VAL A 42 0.05 -18.32 -20.37
C VAL A 42 0.31 -18.58 -21.85
N THR A 43 1.19 -19.52 -22.18
CA THR A 43 1.51 -19.92 -23.57
C THR A 43 0.72 -21.15 -24.04
N GLN A 44 -0.17 -21.70 -23.21
CA GLN A 44 -1.00 -22.88 -23.53
C GLN A 44 -2.32 -22.47 -24.23
N GLY A 45 -2.23 -21.53 -25.18
CA GLY A 45 -3.37 -21.01 -25.92
C GLY A 45 -4.38 -20.24 -25.04
N ALA A 46 -5.67 -20.58 -25.15
CA ALA A 46 -6.76 -19.88 -24.46
C ALA A 46 -7.03 -20.40 -23.02
N ASP A 47 -6.33 -21.45 -22.59
CA ASP A 47 -6.58 -22.16 -21.32
C ASP A 47 -6.45 -21.28 -20.09
N LEU A 48 -5.62 -20.22 -20.16
CA LEU A 48 -5.49 -19.23 -19.10
C LEU A 48 -6.86 -18.68 -18.63
N TYR A 49 -7.79 -18.46 -19.57
CA TYR A 49 -9.11 -17.89 -19.28
C TYR A 49 -10.27 -18.87 -19.44
N LEU A 50 -10.08 -19.97 -20.17
CA LEU A 50 -11.13 -20.97 -20.39
C LEU A 50 -11.13 -22.11 -19.36
N LYS A 51 -10.06 -22.25 -18.56
CA LYS A 51 -9.99 -23.22 -17.46
C LYS A 51 -9.86 -22.54 -16.11
N ARG A 52 -10.28 -23.26 -15.07
CA ARG A 52 -10.06 -22.86 -13.68
C ARG A 52 -8.67 -23.31 -13.22
N HIS A 53 -7.95 -22.40 -12.60
CA HIS A 53 -6.63 -22.59 -12.03
C HIS A 53 -6.79 -22.66 -10.51
N ALA A 54 -6.42 -23.79 -9.90
CA ALA A 54 -6.61 -23.99 -8.45
C ALA A 54 -8.08 -23.82 -7.98
N GLY A 55 -9.05 -24.19 -8.83
CA GLY A 55 -10.48 -24.09 -8.54
C GLY A 55 -11.11 -22.73 -8.81
N LEU A 56 -10.33 -21.72 -9.20
CA LEU A 56 -10.79 -20.36 -9.47
C LEU A 56 -10.38 -19.88 -10.87
N TRP A 57 -11.04 -18.84 -11.37
CA TRP A 57 -10.72 -18.24 -12.67
C TRP A 57 -9.51 -17.31 -12.56
N TYR A 58 -8.66 -17.30 -13.60
CA TYR A 58 -7.66 -16.24 -13.74
C TYR A 58 -8.36 -14.93 -14.15
N THR A 59 -8.09 -13.85 -13.41
CA THR A 59 -8.80 -12.57 -13.52
C THR A 59 -7.90 -11.39 -13.89
N ASN A 60 -6.58 -11.52 -13.74
CA ASN A 60 -5.64 -10.48 -14.14
C ASN A 60 -5.44 -10.47 -15.65
N THR A 61 -4.71 -9.47 -16.14
CA THR A 61 -4.38 -9.31 -17.56
C THR A 61 -3.41 -10.40 -18.05
N PRO A 62 -3.28 -10.61 -19.37
CA PRO A 62 -2.28 -11.50 -19.93
C PRO A 62 -0.85 -11.05 -19.56
N PHE A 63 -0.60 -9.74 -19.52
CA PHE A 63 0.70 -9.19 -19.11
C PHE A 63 1.05 -9.55 -17.66
N ALA A 64 0.07 -9.62 -16.76
CA ALA A 64 0.36 -10.13 -15.42
C ALA A 64 0.84 -11.58 -15.47
N ALA A 65 0.17 -12.45 -16.22
CA ALA A 65 0.54 -13.86 -16.34
C ALA A 65 1.98 -14.03 -16.89
N THR A 66 2.39 -13.23 -17.88
CA THR A 66 3.75 -13.31 -18.42
C THR A 66 4.83 -12.96 -17.39
N LEU A 67 4.54 -12.06 -16.44
CA LEU A 67 5.47 -11.75 -15.34
C LEU A 67 5.67 -12.91 -14.36
N PHE A 68 4.74 -13.87 -14.31
CA PHE A 68 4.83 -15.04 -13.45
C PHE A 68 5.49 -16.26 -14.12
N ILE A 69 5.79 -16.22 -15.43
CA ILE A 69 6.55 -17.27 -16.12
C ILE A 69 7.83 -17.65 -15.35
N PRO A 70 8.76 -16.71 -15.02
CA PRO A 70 9.99 -17.09 -14.32
C PRO A 70 9.74 -17.63 -12.90
N LEU A 71 8.63 -17.26 -12.25
CA LEU A 71 8.27 -17.78 -10.92
C LEU A 71 7.62 -19.18 -11.01
N ALA A 72 7.08 -19.55 -12.17
CA ALA A 72 6.56 -20.90 -12.42
C ALA A 72 7.69 -21.94 -12.41
N GLU A 73 8.86 -21.60 -12.92
CA GLU A 73 10.04 -22.49 -12.97
C GLU A 73 10.70 -22.74 -11.61
N LEU A 74 10.47 -21.87 -10.63
CA LEU A 74 11.07 -22.01 -9.30
C LEU A 74 10.33 -23.05 -8.45
N PRO A 75 11.05 -23.74 -7.54
CA PRO A 75 10.41 -24.50 -6.47
C PRO A 75 9.44 -23.62 -5.70
N LEU A 76 8.21 -24.11 -5.48
CA LEU A 76 7.10 -23.30 -5.00
C LEU A 76 7.40 -22.54 -3.71
N ALA A 77 8.07 -23.18 -2.75
CA ALA A 77 8.47 -22.54 -1.49
C ALA A 77 9.45 -21.38 -1.70
N VAL A 78 10.44 -21.54 -2.59
CA VAL A 78 11.41 -20.49 -2.94
C VAL A 78 10.68 -19.32 -3.61
N ALA A 79 9.81 -19.61 -4.58
CA ALA A 79 9.02 -18.61 -5.27
C ALA A 79 8.16 -17.79 -4.30
N ARG A 80 7.47 -18.45 -3.35
CA ARG A 80 6.67 -17.78 -2.31
C ARG A 80 7.51 -16.90 -1.40
N VAL A 81 8.64 -17.40 -0.90
CA VAL A 81 9.51 -16.62 0.01
C VAL A 81 10.04 -15.37 -0.69
N LEU A 82 10.50 -15.50 -1.94
CA LEU A 82 10.94 -14.36 -2.75
C LEU A 82 9.80 -13.37 -2.99
N TRP A 83 8.62 -13.87 -3.35
CA TRP A 83 7.44 -13.04 -3.62
C TRP A 83 6.99 -12.24 -2.40
N GLN A 84 6.90 -12.88 -1.23
CA GLN A 84 6.45 -12.24 0.00
C GLN A 84 7.50 -11.25 0.52
N SER A 85 8.79 -11.57 0.39
CA SER A 85 9.89 -10.64 0.69
C SER A 85 9.80 -9.39 -0.19
N ALA A 86 9.59 -9.58 -1.50
CA ALA A 86 9.42 -8.49 -2.44
C ALA A 86 8.14 -7.68 -2.18
N SER A 87 7.06 -8.33 -1.75
CA SER A 87 5.79 -7.67 -1.39
C SER A 87 5.95 -6.75 -0.19
N VAL A 88 6.63 -7.20 0.87
CA VAL A 88 6.94 -6.36 2.04
C VAL A 88 7.88 -5.22 1.65
N GLY A 89 8.88 -5.47 0.81
CA GLY A 89 9.78 -4.44 0.28
C GLY A 89 9.05 -3.37 -0.54
N ALA A 90 8.15 -3.78 -1.43
CA ALA A 90 7.31 -2.89 -2.23
C ALA A 90 6.38 -2.06 -1.33
N PHE A 91 5.77 -2.69 -0.32
CA PHE A 91 4.96 -1.97 0.66
C PHE A 91 5.78 -0.94 1.46
N ALA A 92 6.98 -1.30 1.91
CA ALA A 92 7.88 -0.36 2.59
C ALA A 92 8.27 0.82 1.70
N TRP A 93 8.51 0.57 0.41
CA TRP A 93 8.75 1.62 -0.58
C TRP A 93 7.52 2.52 -0.76
N ALA A 94 6.33 1.95 -0.87
CA ALA A 94 5.07 2.69 -0.96
C ALA A 94 4.86 3.59 0.27
N CYS A 95 5.06 3.07 1.49
CA CYS A 95 5.01 3.85 2.72
C CYS A 95 6.01 5.02 2.69
N ALA A 96 7.25 4.78 2.25
CA ALA A 96 8.26 5.83 2.13
C ALA A 96 7.86 6.91 1.11
N MET A 97 7.26 6.54 -0.03
CA MET A 97 6.76 7.50 -1.02
C MET A 97 5.58 8.30 -0.48
N ALA A 98 4.62 7.66 0.20
CA ALA A 98 3.48 8.34 0.82
C ALA A 98 3.93 9.35 1.89
N LEU A 99 4.89 8.99 2.74
CA LEU A 99 5.48 9.89 3.74
C LEU A 99 6.21 11.09 3.09
N LYS A 100 6.96 10.86 2.01
CA LYS A 100 7.62 11.93 1.22
C LYS A 100 6.61 12.85 0.53
N LEU A 101 5.50 12.30 0.07
CA LEU A 101 4.36 13.06 -0.49
C LEU A 101 3.63 13.86 0.60
N ALA A 102 3.60 13.37 1.84
CA ALA A 102 3.11 14.10 3.00
C ALA A 102 4.02 15.28 3.43
N GLY A 103 5.14 15.51 2.74
CA GLY A 103 6.10 16.59 3.04
C GLY A 103 7.24 16.19 3.99
N HIS A 104 7.28 14.95 4.47
CA HIS A 104 8.30 14.50 5.41
C HIS A 104 9.59 14.09 4.70
N ARG A 105 10.73 14.18 5.42
CA ARG A 105 11.96 13.45 5.11
C ARG A 105 12.06 12.26 6.07
N PRO A 106 11.35 11.15 5.81
CA PRO A 106 11.14 10.13 6.83
C PRO A 106 12.46 9.41 7.14
N SER A 107 12.81 9.38 8.43
CA SER A 107 13.91 8.52 8.91
C SER A 107 13.55 7.05 8.72
N ARG A 108 14.56 6.17 8.72
CA ARG A 108 14.35 4.70 8.66
C ARG A 108 13.36 4.23 9.74
N ARG A 109 13.38 4.86 10.91
CA ARG A 109 12.47 4.58 12.02
C ARG A 109 11.02 4.90 11.68
N VAL A 110 10.74 6.06 11.09
CA VAL A 110 9.37 6.43 10.71
C VAL A 110 8.84 5.47 9.66
N ILE A 111 9.66 5.12 8.66
CA ILE A 111 9.29 4.11 7.66
C ILE A 111 9.00 2.77 8.34
N ALA A 112 9.89 2.29 9.21
CA ALA A 112 9.71 1.03 9.93
C ALA A 112 8.43 1.04 10.78
N THR A 113 8.11 2.14 11.47
CA THR A 113 6.85 2.30 12.22
C THR A 113 5.64 2.24 11.28
N THR A 114 5.66 2.99 10.18
CA THR A 114 4.54 2.99 9.22
C THR A 114 4.33 1.63 8.58
N VAL A 115 5.41 0.90 8.26
CA VAL A 115 5.34 -0.47 7.74
C VAL A 115 4.79 -1.41 8.80
N ALA A 116 5.31 -1.37 10.03
CA ALA A 116 4.86 -2.25 11.09
C ALA A 116 3.37 -2.06 11.44
N LEU A 117 2.89 -0.81 11.46
CA LEU A 117 1.46 -0.51 11.62
C LEU A 117 0.66 -0.89 10.38
N GLY A 118 1.20 -0.66 9.19
CA GLY A 118 0.55 -1.01 7.92
C GLY A 118 0.36 -2.52 7.75
N LEU A 119 1.31 -3.34 8.20
CA LEU A 119 1.22 -4.80 8.21
C LEU A 119 0.09 -5.33 9.10
N LEU A 120 -0.39 -4.54 10.07
CA LEU A 120 -1.53 -4.90 10.92
C LEU A 120 -2.89 -4.55 10.28
N LEU A 121 -2.90 -3.71 9.24
CA LEU A 121 -4.12 -3.41 8.51
C LEU A 121 -4.53 -4.61 7.65
N GLN A 122 -5.82 -4.94 7.67
CA GLN A 122 -6.33 -6.09 6.96
C GLN A 122 -6.06 -6.13 5.47
N PRO A 123 -6.12 -5.01 4.73
CA PRO A 123 -5.79 -5.07 3.33
C PRO A 123 -4.36 -5.55 3.07
N MET A 124 -3.44 -5.27 4.01
CA MET A 124 -2.04 -5.67 3.91
C MET A 124 -1.79 -7.08 4.41
N TRP A 125 -2.26 -7.46 5.61
CA TRP A 125 -2.05 -8.83 6.07
C TRP A 125 -2.80 -9.83 5.17
N GLN A 126 -3.99 -9.49 4.66
CA GLN A 126 -4.70 -10.33 3.70
C GLN A 126 -3.96 -10.40 2.35
N SER A 127 -3.28 -9.32 1.94
CA SER A 127 -2.41 -9.35 0.75
C SER A 127 -1.25 -10.32 0.92
N ILE A 128 -0.64 -10.40 2.11
CA ILE A 128 0.38 -11.43 2.42
C ILE A 128 -0.25 -12.81 2.45
N PHE A 129 -1.38 -12.99 3.14
CA PHE A 129 -2.07 -14.29 3.23
C PHE A 129 -2.36 -14.89 1.85
N LEU A 130 -2.86 -14.06 0.93
CA LEU A 130 -3.21 -14.45 -0.44
C LEU A 130 -2.02 -14.41 -1.41
N GLY A 131 -0.95 -13.67 -1.10
CA GLY A 131 0.20 -13.45 -2.00
C GLY A 131 -0.12 -12.51 -3.17
N GLN A 132 -0.78 -11.39 -2.86
CA GLN A 132 -1.34 -10.44 -3.82
C GLN A 132 -0.30 -9.51 -4.50
N VAL A 133 -0.62 -9.07 -5.72
CA VAL A 133 0.18 -8.09 -6.50
C VAL A 133 0.02 -6.64 -6.01
N ASN A 134 -1.01 -6.35 -5.22
CA ASN A 134 -1.40 -4.97 -4.92
C ASN A 134 -0.31 -4.10 -4.23
N PRO A 135 0.56 -4.63 -3.34
CA PRO A 135 1.66 -3.83 -2.78
C PRO A 135 2.61 -3.27 -3.85
N PHE A 136 2.88 -4.03 -4.91
CA PHE A 136 3.70 -3.60 -6.04
C PHE A 136 2.99 -2.50 -6.85
N LEU A 137 1.69 -2.66 -7.11
CA LEU A 137 0.90 -1.65 -7.82
C LEU A 137 0.90 -0.32 -7.05
N LEU A 138 0.69 -0.36 -5.74
CA LEU A 138 0.73 0.82 -4.89
C LEU A 138 2.12 1.50 -4.93
N ALA A 139 3.20 0.71 -4.85
CA ALA A 139 4.57 1.21 -4.92
C ALA A 139 4.88 1.90 -6.25
N LEU A 140 4.50 1.28 -7.37
CA LEU A 140 4.68 1.83 -8.72
C LEU A 140 3.91 3.15 -8.88
N VAL A 141 2.62 3.17 -8.53
CA VAL A 141 1.80 4.37 -8.66
C VAL A 141 2.31 5.50 -7.78
N LEU A 142 2.59 5.26 -6.49
CA LEU A 142 3.07 6.31 -5.59
C LEU A 142 4.46 6.83 -5.99
N THR A 143 5.29 6.03 -6.64
CA THR A 143 6.56 6.49 -7.22
C THR A 143 6.32 7.52 -8.30
N ASP A 144 5.41 7.25 -9.24
CA ASP A 144 5.07 8.21 -10.29
C ASP A 144 4.38 9.45 -9.73
N ILE A 145 3.44 9.32 -8.80
CA ILE A 145 2.83 10.47 -8.13
C ILE A 145 3.89 11.32 -7.43
N ARG A 146 4.90 10.69 -6.81
CA ARG A 146 6.03 11.42 -6.24
C ARG A 146 6.81 12.18 -7.32
N ARG A 147 7.07 11.58 -8.47
CA ARG A 147 7.73 12.28 -9.60
C ARG A 147 6.89 13.46 -10.10
N VAL A 148 5.57 13.29 -10.25
CA VAL A 148 4.63 14.36 -10.60
C VAL A 148 4.70 15.50 -9.59
N SER A 149 4.71 15.20 -8.27
CA SER A 149 4.83 16.21 -7.20
C SER A 149 6.13 17.01 -7.22
N LEU A 150 7.17 16.46 -7.87
CA LEU A 150 8.47 17.09 -8.09
C LEU A 150 8.59 17.72 -9.48
N ASN A 151 7.49 17.78 -10.24
CA ASN A 151 7.43 18.23 -11.62
C ASN A 151 8.40 17.48 -12.56
N ARG A 152 8.63 16.19 -12.31
CA ARG A 152 9.43 15.30 -13.15
C ARG A 152 8.51 14.44 -14.01
N ALA A 153 8.99 14.06 -15.20
CA ALA A 153 8.27 13.13 -16.06
C ALA A 153 7.96 11.82 -15.32
N ALA A 154 6.72 11.37 -15.41
CA ALA A 154 6.18 10.20 -14.71
C ALA A 154 5.23 9.44 -15.63
N GLY A 155 4.82 8.23 -15.24
CA GLY A 155 3.76 7.48 -15.91
C GLY A 155 4.13 6.02 -16.17
N ILE A 156 5.41 5.68 -16.20
CA ILE A 156 5.87 4.31 -16.45
C ILE A 156 5.33 3.34 -15.38
N GLY A 157 5.43 3.71 -14.10
CA GLY A 157 4.92 2.89 -13.01
C GLY A 157 3.39 2.75 -13.05
N ILE A 158 2.67 3.83 -13.34
CA ILE A 158 1.21 3.82 -13.51
C ILE A 158 0.81 2.92 -14.69
N GLY A 159 1.50 3.02 -15.82
CA GLY A 159 1.24 2.21 -17.01
C GLY A 159 1.50 0.72 -16.79
N ILE A 160 2.63 0.36 -16.16
CA ILE A 160 2.92 -1.03 -15.76
C ILE A 160 1.87 -1.53 -14.78
N ALA A 161 1.51 -0.74 -13.77
CA ALA A 161 0.51 -1.14 -12.79
C ALA A 161 -0.86 -1.40 -13.44
N ALA A 162 -1.29 -0.52 -14.35
CA ALA A 162 -2.51 -0.68 -15.14
C ALA A 162 -2.44 -1.90 -16.08
N ALA A 163 -1.26 -2.23 -16.60
CA ALA A 163 -1.05 -3.39 -17.44
C ALA A 163 -1.06 -4.69 -16.66
N ILE A 164 -0.70 -4.71 -15.37
CA ILE A 164 -0.82 -5.89 -14.50
C ILE A 164 -2.27 -6.09 -14.06
N LYS A 165 -2.96 -5.01 -13.70
CA LYS A 165 -4.35 -5.04 -13.23
C LYS A 165 -5.01 -3.76 -13.71
N LEU A 166 -6.20 -3.80 -14.30
CA LEU A 166 -6.79 -2.61 -14.93
C LEU A 166 -7.13 -1.47 -13.95
N THR A 167 -7.29 -1.76 -12.66
CA THR A 167 -7.78 -0.78 -11.66
C THR A 167 -6.93 0.48 -11.49
N PRO A 168 -5.57 0.47 -11.54
CA PRO A 168 -4.76 1.68 -11.52
C PRO A 168 -4.90 2.54 -12.79
N GLY A 169 -5.59 2.08 -13.85
CA GLY A 169 -5.89 2.87 -15.04
C GLY A 169 -6.63 4.18 -14.73
N ILE A 170 -7.36 4.25 -13.61
CA ILE A 170 -7.97 5.51 -13.14
C ILE A 170 -6.93 6.62 -12.87
N PHE A 171 -5.68 6.27 -12.56
CA PHE A 171 -4.61 7.25 -12.41
C PHE A 171 -4.19 7.89 -13.73
N ILE A 172 -4.33 7.17 -14.86
CA ILE A 172 -4.14 7.75 -16.20
C ILE A 172 -5.21 8.82 -16.44
N VAL A 173 -6.46 8.51 -16.12
CA VAL A 173 -7.57 9.49 -16.19
C VAL A 173 -7.32 10.67 -15.24
N MET A 174 -6.85 10.42 -14.02
CA MET A 174 -6.47 11.49 -13.09
C MET A 174 -5.39 12.42 -13.68
N LEU A 175 -4.37 11.86 -14.34
CA LEU A 175 -3.34 12.68 -15.02
C LEU A 175 -3.94 13.51 -16.16
N LEU A 176 -4.90 12.98 -16.92
CA LEU A 176 -5.60 13.74 -17.96
C LEU A 176 -6.42 14.90 -17.37
N VAL A 177 -7.26 14.65 -16.36
CA VAL A 177 -8.10 15.71 -15.75
C VAL A 177 -7.28 16.75 -14.99
N THR A 178 -6.08 16.39 -14.53
CA THR A 178 -5.11 17.33 -13.94
C THR A 178 -4.20 18.01 -14.96
N ARG A 179 -4.46 17.81 -16.27
CA ARG A 179 -3.70 18.38 -17.40
C ARG A 179 -2.23 17.98 -17.43
N ARG A 180 -1.86 16.87 -16.79
CA ARG A 180 -0.54 16.24 -16.88
C ARG A 180 -0.45 15.35 -18.13
N PHE A 181 -0.75 15.92 -19.29
CA PHE A 181 -0.91 15.17 -20.55
C PHE A 181 0.33 14.36 -20.91
N LYS A 182 1.53 14.93 -20.74
CA LYS A 182 2.79 14.21 -20.98
C LYS A 182 2.89 12.93 -20.14
N ASP A 183 2.56 13.02 -18.86
CA ASP A 183 2.64 11.87 -17.95
C ASP A 183 1.52 10.86 -18.27
N ALA A 184 0.34 11.33 -18.66
CA ALA A 184 -0.75 10.48 -19.11
C ALA A 184 -0.40 9.71 -20.40
N PHE A 185 0.26 10.35 -21.37
CA PHE A 185 0.73 9.69 -22.59
C PHE A 185 1.86 8.69 -22.31
N ILE A 186 2.79 9.01 -21.39
CA ILE A 186 3.81 8.04 -20.96
C ILE A 186 3.14 6.82 -20.30
N ALA A 187 2.15 7.04 -19.44
CA ALA A 187 1.42 5.95 -18.79
C ALA A 187 0.61 5.11 -19.78
N GLY A 188 -0.14 5.75 -20.68
CA GLY A 188 -0.90 5.08 -21.74
C GLY A 188 0.00 4.32 -22.71
N GLY A 189 1.11 4.92 -23.14
CA GLY A 189 2.10 4.27 -24.01
C GLY A 189 2.77 3.08 -23.32
N THR A 190 3.10 3.19 -22.03
CA THR A 190 3.65 2.07 -21.26
C THR A 190 2.63 0.94 -21.11
N PHE A 191 1.37 1.26 -20.80
CA PHE A 191 0.28 0.29 -20.74
C PHE A 191 0.10 -0.44 -22.08
N ALA A 192 0.09 0.31 -23.18
CA ALA A 192 -0.03 -0.24 -24.53
C ALA A 192 1.16 -1.16 -24.85
N LEU A 193 2.39 -0.72 -24.58
CA LEU A 193 3.59 -1.52 -24.80
C LEU A 193 3.56 -2.84 -24.02
N CYS A 194 3.26 -2.79 -22.72
CA CYS A 194 3.13 -4.00 -21.89
C CYS A 194 2.04 -4.95 -22.42
N THR A 195 0.90 -4.39 -22.83
CA THR A 195 -0.21 -5.16 -23.42
C THR A 195 0.20 -5.80 -24.75
N SER A 196 0.90 -5.07 -25.62
CA SER A 196 1.43 -5.58 -26.89
C SER A 196 2.45 -6.69 -26.67
N ILE A 197 3.36 -6.54 -25.71
CA ILE A 197 4.31 -7.61 -25.33
C ILE A 197 3.55 -8.87 -24.92
N ALA A 198 2.51 -8.74 -24.10
CA ALA A 198 1.70 -9.88 -23.71
C ALA A 198 0.93 -10.51 -24.88
N TYR A 199 0.45 -9.71 -25.83
CA TYR A 199 -0.19 -10.20 -27.05
C TYR A 199 0.78 -10.98 -27.93
N LEU A 200 2.05 -10.57 -28.01
CA LEU A 200 3.09 -11.29 -28.76
C LEU A 200 3.47 -12.62 -28.10
N ILE A 201 3.47 -12.69 -26.77
CA ILE A 201 3.80 -13.90 -26.01
C ILE A 201 2.61 -14.88 -25.98
N ALA A 202 1.39 -14.36 -25.83
CA ALA A 202 0.17 -15.13 -25.60
C ALA A 202 -1.03 -14.56 -26.39
N PRO A 203 -1.07 -14.74 -27.72
CA PRO A 203 -2.06 -14.10 -28.58
C PRO A 203 -3.48 -14.60 -28.32
N GLU A 204 -3.72 -15.91 -28.15
CA GLU A 204 -5.04 -16.48 -27.92
C GLU A 204 -5.62 -16.04 -26.57
N ALA A 205 -4.83 -16.17 -25.49
CA ALA A 205 -5.22 -15.69 -24.17
C ALA A 205 -5.55 -14.19 -24.21
N SER A 206 -4.74 -13.39 -24.91
CA SER A 206 -4.99 -11.96 -25.07
C SER A 206 -6.27 -11.66 -25.83
N ARG A 207 -6.57 -12.38 -26.92
CA ARG A 207 -7.83 -12.24 -27.66
C ARG A 207 -9.03 -12.54 -26.77
N VAL A 208 -9.00 -13.62 -26.01
CA VAL A 208 -10.09 -13.99 -25.08
C VAL A 208 -10.25 -12.93 -23.99
N TYR A 209 -9.15 -12.43 -23.44
CA TYR A 209 -9.19 -11.40 -22.41
C TYR A 209 -9.89 -10.13 -22.91
N TRP A 210 -9.38 -9.55 -24.01
CA TRP A 210 -9.83 -8.26 -24.53
C TRP A 210 -11.18 -8.32 -25.25
N LYS A 211 -11.68 -9.49 -25.64
CA LYS A 211 -13.04 -9.65 -26.19
C LYS A 211 -14.15 -9.47 -25.16
N GLY A 212 -13.87 -9.62 -23.87
CA GLY A 212 -14.91 -9.42 -22.85
C GLY A 212 -14.62 -9.99 -21.46
N THR A 213 -13.60 -10.85 -21.32
CA THR A 213 -13.28 -11.49 -20.02
C THR A 213 -13.05 -10.47 -18.90
N PHE A 214 -12.46 -9.32 -19.21
CA PHE A 214 -12.19 -8.26 -18.23
C PHE A 214 -13.46 -7.58 -17.68
N CYS A 215 -14.58 -7.67 -18.40
CA CYS A 215 -15.89 -7.15 -18.00
C CYS A 215 -16.81 -8.23 -17.40
N ASP A 216 -16.49 -9.51 -17.57
CA ASP A 216 -17.34 -10.60 -17.11
C ASP A 216 -17.19 -10.85 -15.60
N THR A 217 -18.06 -10.22 -14.84
CA THR A 217 -18.12 -10.36 -13.38
C THR A 217 -18.76 -11.67 -12.92
N SER A 218 -19.39 -12.46 -13.80
CA SER A 218 -20.01 -13.75 -13.43
C SER A 218 -18.96 -14.80 -13.04
N ARG A 219 -17.70 -14.59 -13.50
CA ARG A 219 -16.55 -15.45 -13.20
C ARG A 219 -16.01 -15.27 -11.78
N VAL A 220 -16.56 -14.33 -11.00
CA VAL A 220 -16.10 -14.05 -9.63
C VAL A 220 -17.26 -13.97 -8.66
N GLY A 221 -17.01 -14.26 -7.38
CA GLY A 221 -18.02 -14.21 -6.34
C GLY A 221 -18.43 -12.78 -5.97
N VAL A 222 -19.26 -12.14 -6.79
CA VAL A 222 -19.70 -10.72 -6.62
C VAL A 222 -20.21 -10.46 -5.21
N THR A 223 -21.06 -11.34 -4.68
CA THR A 223 -21.73 -11.17 -3.39
C THR A 223 -20.86 -11.56 -2.19
N TYR A 224 -19.68 -12.15 -2.42
CA TYR A 224 -18.76 -12.54 -1.35
C TYR A 224 -18.39 -11.34 -0.48
N ILE A 225 -18.38 -11.52 0.85
CA ILE A 225 -18.33 -10.42 1.83
C ILE A 225 -17.09 -9.54 1.67
N SER A 226 -15.96 -10.12 1.23
CA SER A 226 -14.74 -9.36 0.98
C SER A 226 -14.93 -8.33 -0.14
N ASN A 227 -15.88 -8.50 -1.06
CA ASN A 227 -16.16 -7.51 -2.10
C ASN A 227 -16.91 -6.31 -1.51
N GLN A 228 -16.20 -5.21 -1.31
CA GLN A 228 -16.67 -3.98 -0.69
C GLN A 228 -16.96 -2.88 -1.74
N SER A 229 -17.33 -3.27 -2.96
CA SER A 229 -17.77 -2.33 -3.99
C SER A 229 -19.22 -1.88 -3.79
N PRO A 230 -19.65 -0.73 -4.36
CA PRO A 230 -21.06 -0.35 -4.39
C PRO A 230 -21.95 -1.40 -5.06
N PHE A 231 -21.45 -2.03 -6.13
CA PHE A 231 -22.20 -3.07 -6.87
C PHE A 231 -22.43 -4.31 -5.99
N ALA A 232 -21.43 -4.76 -5.24
CA ALA A 232 -21.56 -5.91 -4.35
C ALA A 232 -22.47 -5.63 -3.15
N ALA A 233 -22.42 -4.39 -2.63
CA ALA A 233 -23.35 -3.95 -1.59
C ALA A 233 -24.79 -4.01 -2.08
N ALA A 234 -25.07 -3.48 -3.28
CA ALA A 234 -26.39 -3.57 -3.90
C ALA A 234 -26.80 -5.02 -4.15
N ALA A 235 -25.92 -5.84 -4.70
CA ALA A 235 -26.20 -7.26 -4.97
C ALA A 235 -26.53 -8.04 -3.69
N ARG A 236 -25.84 -7.79 -2.58
CA ARG A 236 -26.18 -8.40 -1.28
C ARG A 236 -27.52 -7.87 -0.75
N ILE A 237 -27.78 -6.57 -0.85
CA ILE A 237 -29.05 -5.98 -0.37
C ILE A 237 -30.24 -6.50 -1.18
N LEU A 238 -30.10 -6.66 -2.49
CA LEU A 238 -31.18 -7.06 -3.39
C LEU A 238 -31.35 -8.58 -3.52
N GLY A 239 -30.36 -9.37 -3.10
CA GLY A 239 -30.44 -10.84 -3.05
C GLY A 239 -29.51 -11.54 -4.04
N SER A 240 -29.24 -10.94 -5.20
CA SER A 240 -28.26 -11.44 -6.16
C SER A 240 -27.68 -10.32 -7.03
N ALA A 241 -26.63 -10.66 -7.79
CA ALA A 241 -26.08 -9.74 -8.79
C ALA A 241 -27.04 -9.50 -9.97
N ASN A 242 -27.91 -10.47 -10.27
CA ASN A 242 -28.89 -10.37 -11.35
C ASN A 242 -30.05 -9.43 -10.99
N ASP A 243 -30.30 -9.24 -9.70
CA ASP A 243 -31.35 -8.35 -9.20
C ASP A 243 -30.92 -6.88 -9.20
N VAL A 244 -29.64 -6.58 -9.45
CA VAL A 244 -29.14 -5.21 -9.54
C VAL A 244 -29.58 -4.60 -10.89
N PRO A 245 -30.40 -3.55 -10.90
CA PRO A 245 -30.90 -2.97 -12.14
C PRO A 245 -29.77 -2.36 -12.98
N GLY A 246 -29.89 -2.44 -14.31
CA GLY A 246 -28.87 -1.90 -15.24
C GLY A 246 -28.57 -0.41 -15.06
N TRP A 247 -29.53 0.41 -14.60
CA TRP A 247 -29.28 1.83 -14.31
C TRP A 247 -28.29 2.04 -13.16
N PHE A 248 -28.07 1.04 -12.29
CA PHE A 248 -27.19 1.16 -11.13
C PHE A 248 -25.74 1.48 -11.53
N PHE A 249 -25.31 1.16 -12.75
CA PHE A 249 -24.00 1.57 -13.27
C PHE A 249 -23.78 3.10 -13.26
N ALA A 250 -24.86 3.90 -13.25
CA ALA A 250 -24.77 5.33 -13.07
C ALA A 250 -24.19 5.74 -11.70
N VAL A 251 -24.38 4.93 -10.65
CA VAL A 251 -23.93 5.26 -9.28
C VAL A 251 -22.39 5.19 -9.17
N PRO A 252 -21.70 4.07 -9.49
CA PRO A 252 -20.25 4.05 -9.54
C PRO A 252 -19.65 5.09 -10.51
N LEU A 253 -20.30 5.34 -11.65
CA LEU A 253 -19.87 6.36 -12.60
C LEU A 253 -19.92 7.76 -11.98
N ALA A 254 -21.02 8.13 -11.31
CA ALA A 254 -21.16 9.42 -10.63
C ALA A 254 -20.12 9.58 -9.51
N LEU A 255 -19.87 8.52 -8.72
CA LEU A 255 -18.79 8.49 -7.72
C LEU A 255 -17.41 8.66 -8.37
N GLY A 256 -17.21 8.06 -9.54
CA GLY A 256 -16.01 8.21 -10.35
C GLY A 256 -15.76 9.66 -10.77
N LEU A 257 -16.76 10.30 -11.36
CA LEU A 257 -16.69 11.69 -11.80
C LEU A 257 -16.48 12.64 -10.62
N ALA A 258 -17.25 12.49 -9.55
CA ALA A 258 -17.12 13.31 -8.35
C ALA A 258 -15.76 13.13 -7.67
N GLY A 259 -15.30 11.89 -7.52
CA GLY A 259 -14.00 11.58 -6.93
C GLY A 259 -12.83 12.12 -7.75
N LEU A 260 -12.86 11.98 -9.07
CA LEU A 260 -11.85 12.55 -9.96
C LEU A 260 -11.85 14.09 -9.94
N ALA A 261 -13.03 14.73 -9.84
CA ALA A 261 -13.13 16.17 -9.66
C ALA A 261 -12.47 16.61 -8.34
N VAL A 262 -12.76 15.93 -7.23
CA VAL A 262 -12.13 16.19 -5.92
C VAL A 262 -10.61 15.99 -6.00
N ALA A 263 -10.15 14.91 -6.63
CA ALA A 263 -8.72 14.65 -6.82
C ALA A 263 -8.04 15.76 -7.63
N ALA A 264 -8.69 16.22 -8.72
CA ALA A 264 -8.18 17.30 -9.54
C ALA A 264 -8.07 18.62 -8.76
N LEU A 265 -9.05 18.93 -7.91
CA LEU A 265 -9.01 20.12 -7.06
C LEU A 265 -7.87 20.07 -6.03
N TRP A 266 -7.58 18.90 -5.45
CA TRP A 266 -6.42 18.72 -4.56
C TRP A 266 -5.09 18.80 -5.31
N ALA A 267 -5.01 18.23 -6.52
CA ALA A 267 -3.83 18.36 -7.38
C ALA A 267 -3.56 19.82 -7.78
N ARG A 268 -4.60 20.63 -8.02
CA ARG A 268 -4.47 22.09 -8.26
C ARG A 268 -3.91 22.84 -7.05
N ARG A 269 -4.09 22.31 -5.84
CA ARG A 269 -3.44 22.81 -4.61
C ARG A 269 -2.01 22.25 -4.41
N ASN A 270 -1.49 21.54 -5.40
CA ASN A 270 -0.22 20.81 -5.36
C ASN A 270 -0.14 19.76 -4.24
N ASP A 271 -1.29 19.26 -3.78
CA ASP A 271 -1.38 18.20 -2.76
C ASP A 271 -1.58 16.84 -3.42
N TRP A 272 -0.47 16.31 -3.92
CA TRP A 272 -0.45 15.04 -4.66
C TRP A 272 -0.68 13.81 -3.79
N LEU A 273 -0.47 13.91 -2.46
CA LEU A 273 -0.85 12.84 -1.54
C LEU A 273 -2.37 12.72 -1.46
N ALA A 274 -3.05 13.86 -1.24
CA ALA A 274 -4.51 13.92 -1.19
C ALA A 274 -5.12 13.49 -2.53
N ALA A 275 -4.60 14.00 -3.66
CA ALA A 275 -5.06 13.60 -4.98
C ALA A 275 -4.95 12.09 -5.18
N ALA A 276 -3.81 11.48 -4.83
CA ALA A 276 -3.63 10.03 -4.98
C ALA A 276 -4.50 9.19 -4.05
N ALA A 277 -4.67 9.59 -2.78
CA ALA A 277 -5.54 8.90 -1.84
C ALA A 277 -7.01 8.94 -2.28
N VAL A 278 -7.47 10.10 -2.79
CA VAL A 278 -8.81 10.26 -3.37
C VAL A 278 -8.95 9.38 -4.61
N THR A 279 -8.06 9.48 -5.59
CA THR A 279 -8.12 8.67 -6.82
C THR A 279 -8.08 7.18 -6.55
N GLY A 280 -7.23 6.72 -5.63
CA GLY A 280 -7.16 5.32 -5.22
C GLY A 280 -8.48 4.82 -4.62
N THR A 281 -9.05 5.59 -3.68
CA THR A 281 -10.37 5.30 -3.09
C THR A 281 -11.47 5.30 -4.15
N THR A 282 -11.48 6.30 -5.05
CA THR A 282 -12.43 6.39 -6.16
C THR A 282 -12.35 5.17 -7.07
N GLY A 283 -11.14 4.67 -7.38
CA GLY A 283 -10.97 3.46 -8.19
C GLY A 283 -11.65 2.24 -7.57
N LEU A 284 -11.62 2.11 -6.23
CA LEU A 284 -12.29 1.04 -5.51
C LEU A 284 -13.82 1.18 -5.52
N LEU A 285 -14.33 2.42 -5.58
CA LEU A 285 -15.77 2.68 -5.65
C LEU A 285 -16.33 2.51 -7.06
N VAL A 286 -15.52 2.77 -8.09
CA VAL A 286 -15.90 2.58 -9.49
C VAL A 286 -15.86 1.09 -9.87
N SER A 287 -14.89 0.34 -9.34
CA SER A 287 -14.74 -1.08 -9.66
C SER A 287 -15.95 -1.89 -9.17
N PRO A 288 -16.54 -2.78 -10.00
CA PRO A 288 -17.59 -3.69 -9.54
C PRO A 288 -17.06 -4.73 -8.55
N ILE A 289 -15.74 -4.96 -8.54
CA ILE A 289 -15.06 -5.89 -7.64
C ILE A 289 -13.94 -5.18 -6.88
N SER A 290 -14.16 -4.97 -5.58
CA SER A 290 -13.23 -4.32 -4.67
C SER A 290 -13.06 -5.16 -3.41
N TRP A 291 -12.33 -6.28 -3.55
CA TRP A 291 -11.96 -7.15 -2.43
C TRP A 291 -11.30 -6.36 -1.30
N ALA A 292 -11.43 -6.83 -0.06
CA ALA A 292 -10.91 -6.14 1.12
C ALA A 292 -9.39 -5.87 1.00
N HIS A 293 -8.62 -6.81 0.43
CA HIS A 293 -7.19 -6.65 0.13
C HIS A 293 -6.85 -5.63 -0.99
N HIS A 294 -7.83 -5.12 -1.75
CA HIS A 294 -7.64 -4.00 -2.68
C HIS A 294 -7.52 -2.65 -1.96
N TRP A 295 -7.98 -2.55 -0.70
CA TRP A 295 -8.06 -1.30 0.05
C TRP A 295 -6.73 -0.82 0.65
N LEU A 296 -5.58 -1.20 0.08
CA LEU A 296 -4.25 -0.69 0.48
C LEU A 296 -4.13 0.85 0.36
N TRP A 297 -5.01 1.48 -0.44
CA TRP A 297 -5.18 2.94 -0.50
C TRP A 297 -5.59 3.58 0.84
N VAL A 298 -6.01 2.79 1.81
CA VAL A 298 -6.22 3.24 3.19
C VAL A 298 -4.93 3.84 3.78
N VAL A 299 -3.74 3.36 3.40
CA VAL A 299 -2.47 3.86 3.94
C VAL A 299 -2.22 5.33 3.59
N PRO A 300 -2.22 5.75 2.29
CA PRO A 300 -2.13 7.17 1.97
C PRO A 300 -3.34 7.96 2.51
N ALA A 301 -4.55 7.40 2.56
CA ALA A 301 -5.71 8.09 3.13
C ALA A 301 -5.54 8.40 4.63
N LEU A 302 -5.07 7.44 5.43
CA LEU A 302 -4.75 7.63 6.85
C LEU A 302 -3.67 8.70 7.04
N LEU A 303 -2.63 8.69 6.21
CA LEU A 303 -1.59 9.72 6.26
C LEU A 303 -2.15 11.11 5.96
N VAL A 304 -3.09 11.25 5.01
CA VAL A 304 -3.80 12.52 4.76
C VAL A 304 -4.59 12.95 5.99
N LEU A 305 -5.37 12.07 6.59
CA LEU A 305 -6.18 12.39 7.77
C LEU A 305 -5.31 12.84 8.96
N VAL A 306 -4.23 12.09 9.26
CA VAL A 306 -3.28 12.43 10.33
C VAL A 306 -2.61 13.78 10.04
N ARG A 307 -2.12 13.99 8.82
CA ARG A 307 -1.47 15.26 8.39
C ARG A 307 -2.43 16.44 8.49
N ASN A 308 -3.70 16.23 8.17
CA ASN A 308 -4.73 17.27 8.24
C ASN A 308 -5.24 17.50 9.68
N GLY A 309 -4.74 16.75 10.68
CA GLY A 309 -5.16 16.87 12.07
C GLY A 309 -6.47 16.17 12.41
N ALA A 310 -7.07 15.43 11.46
CA ALA A 310 -8.28 14.63 11.66
C ALA A 310 -7.96 13.31 12.39
N ARG A 311 -7.41 13.43 13.62
CA ARG A 311 -6.90 12.30 14.41
C ARG A 311 -7.99 11.29 14.79
N VAL A 312 -9.19 11.77 15.13
CA VAL A 312 -10.32 10.89 15.50
C VAL A 312 -10.79 10.06 14.28
N PRO A 313 -11.11 10.66 13.12
CA PRO A 313 -11.38 9.88 11.90
C PRO A 313 -10.23 8.94 11.50
N ALA A 314 -8.97 9.37 11.64
CA ALA A 314 -7.82 8.52 11.33
C ALA A 314 -7.74 7.30 12.26
N ALA A 315 -7.93 7.48 13.57
CA ALA A 315 -7.92 6.39 14.53
C ALA A 315 -9.10 5.43 14.30
N GLY A 316 -10.30 5.98 14.06
CA GLY A 316 -11.49 5.18 13.74
C GLY A 316 -11.31 4.35 12.46
N ALA A 317 -10.79 4.96 11.39
CA ALA A 317 -10.47 4.26 10.15
C ALA A 317 -9.38 3.20 10.36
N TYR A 318 -8.31 3.52 11.09
CA TYR A 318 -7.26 2.54 11.38
C TYR A 318 -7.82 1.32 12.13
N LEU A 319 -8.63 1.53 13.18
CA LEU A 319 -9.26 0.45 13.92
C LEU A 319 -10.23 -0.36 13.06
N LEU A 320 -11.04 0.30 12.23
CA LEU A 320 -11.96 -0.36 11.30
C LEU A 320 -11.23 -1.29 10.33
N PHE A 321 -10.12 -0.82 9.73
CA PHE A 321 -9.33 -1.64 8.80
C PHE A 321 -8.42 -2.65 9.50
N ALA A 322 -8.00 -2.43 10.74
CA ALA A 322 -7.24 -3.41 11.51
C ALA A 322 -8.15 -4.57 12.00
N LEU A 323 -9.33 -4.25 12.54
CA LEU A 323 -10.28 -5.23 13.09
C LEU A 323 -11.13 -5.90 12.02
N SER A 324 -11.45 -5.18 10.94
CA SER A 324 -12.21 -5.67 9.79
C SER A 324 -13.54 -6.31 10.13
N PRO A 325 -14.47 -5.54 10.73
CA PRO A 325 -15.71 -6.06 11.27
C PRO A 325 -16.66 -6.65 10.22
N LEU A 326 -16.41 -6.41 8.92
CA LEU A 326 -17.14 -7.08 7.83
C LEU A 326 -17.11 -8.62 7.96
N TRP A 327 -16.02 -9.19 8.48
CA TRP A 327 -15.88 -10.64 8.69
C TRP A 327 -16.71 -11.18 9.86
N TRP A 328 -17.24 -10.30 10.71
CA TRP A 328 -18.12 -10.68 11.82
C TRP A 328 -19.59 -10.73 11.42
N THR A 329 -19.89 -10.33 10.17
CA THR A 329 -21.25 -10.38 9.63
C THR A 329 -21.52 -11.70 8.93
N PRO A 330 -22.77 -12.16 8.80
CA PRO A 330 -23.09 -13.39 8.10
C PRO A 330 -22.62 -13.39 6.64
N HIS A 331 -21.95 -14.45 6.22
CA HIS A 331 -21.38 -14.61 4.88
C HIS A 331 -21.27 -16.10 4.50
N GLY A 332 -20.85 -16.38 3.27
CA GLY A 332 -20.64 -17.77 2.81
C GLY A 332 -21.94 -18.52 2.49
N GLY A 333 -22.98 -17.82 2.05
CA GLY A 333 -24.28 -18.41 1.72
C GLY A 333 -25.29 -18.37 2.88
N HIS A 334 -24.93 -17.78 4.02
CA HIS A 334 -25.85 -17.58 5.12
C HIS A 334 -27.05 -16.71 4.71
N ARG A 335 -28.28 -17.04 5.13
CA ARG A 335 -29.51 -16.32 4.75
C ARG A 335 -29.44 -14.81 5.02
N LEU A 336 -28.91 -14.42 6.18
CA LEU A 336 -28.73 -13.01 6.59
C LEU A 336 -27.61 -12.26 5.85
N GLN A 337 -26.87 -12.91 4.94
CA GLN A 337 -25.96 -12.22 4.02
C GLN A 337 -26.74 -11.32 3.04
N PHE A 338 -28.00 -11.68 2.77
CA PHE A 338 -28.85 -11.04 1.79
C PHE A 338 -29.96 -10.23 2.45
N GLY A 339 -30.35 -9.11 1.83
CA GLY A 339 -31.35 -8.18 2.36
C GLY A 339 -30.75 -7.00 3.12
N PHE A 340 -31.62 -6.04 3.46
CA PHE A 340 -31.26 -4.89 4.28
C PHE A 340 -31.58 -5.15 5.76
N HIS A 341 -30.53 -5.17 6.59
CA HIS A 341 -30.58 -5.50 8.02
C HIS A 341 -30.05 -4.35 8.88
N GLY A 342 -30.34 -3.10 8.47
CA GLY A 342 -29.99 -1.89 9.23
C GLY A 342 -28.49 -1.79 9.57
N PRO A 343 -28.10 -1.71 10.86
CA PRO A 343 -26.69 -1.62 11.27
C PRO A 343 -25.83 -2.78 10.76
N LEU A 344 -26.38 -4.00 10.66
CA LEU A 344 -25.64 -5.16 10.17
C LEU A 344 -25.19 -4.95 8.72
N THR A 345 -26.04 -4.38 7.87
CA THR A 345 -25.70 -4.04 6.48
C THR A 345 -24.59 -2.99 6.41
N LEU A 346 -24.56 -2.03 7.34
CA LEU A 346 -23.48 -1.04 7.41
C LEU A 346 -22.16 -1.68 7.83
N VAL A 347 -22.17 -2.58 8.81
CA VAL A 347 -20.97 -3.32 9.24
C VAL A 347 -20.45 -4.23 8.12
N ALA A 348 -21.35 -4.90 7.40
CA ALA A 348 -21.02 -5.77 6.27
C ALA A 348 -20.38 -5.00 5.10
N ASN A 349 -20.67 -3.70 4.97
CA ASN A 349 -20.15 -2.82 3.92
C ASN A 349 -19.25 -1.71 4.49
N CYS A 350 -18.60 -1.95 5.64
CA CYS A 350 -17.94 -0.89 6.39
C CYS A 350 -16.76 -0.24 5.63
N TYR A 351 -16.11 -0.95 4.70
CA TYR A 351 -15.04 -0.36 3.89
C TYR A 351 -15.61 0.58 2.83
N LEU A 352 -16.72 0.18 2.18
CA LEU A 352 -17.47 1.06 1.28
C LEU A 352 -17.88 2.35 1.99
N VAL A 353 -18.48 2.23 3.18
CA VAL A 353 -18.89 3.38 4.00
C VAL A 353 -17.68 4.26 4.35
N ALA A 354 -16.55 3.66 4.76
CA ALA A 354 -15.32 4.39 5.05
C ALA A 354 -14.76 5.14 3.81
N GLY A 355 -14.83 4.52 2.62
CA GLY A 355 -14.42 5.15 1.36
C GLY A 355 -15.30 6.35 0.99
N LEU A 356 -16.61 6.21 1.11
CA LEU A 356 -17.56 7.31 0.89
C LEU A 356 -17.36 8.45 1.90
N ALA A 357 -17.19 8.12 3.18
CA ALA A 357 -16.91 9.09 4.24
C ALA A 357 -15.58 9.83 4.00
N PHE A 358 -14.54 9.13 3.54
CA PHE A 358 -13.27 9.74 3.17
C PHE A 358 -13.43 10.71 1.99
N LEU A 359 -14.14 10.32 0.92
CA LEU A 359 -14.41 11.23 -0.20
C LEU A 359 -15.19 12.47 0.22
N ALA A 360 -16.23 12.30 1.05
CA ALA A 360 -17.02 13.41 1.58
C ALA A 360 -16.16 14.34 2.45
N TYR A 361 -15.32 13.79 3.33
CA TYR A 361 -14.36 14.56 4.13
C TYR A 361 -13.40 15.35 3.24
N MET A 362 -12.84 14.72 2.20
CA MET A 362 -11.89 15.37 1.30
C MET A 362 -12.55 16.46 0.45
N ALA A 363 -13.82 16.30 0.08
CA ALA A 363 -14.61 17.33 -0.59
C ALA A 363 -14.93 18.50 0.36
N ALA A 364 -15.33 18.23 1.60
CA ALA A 364 -15.60 19.25 2.61
C ALA A 364 -14.33 20.04 2.97
N ALA A 365 -13.19 19.36 3.10
CA ALA A 365 -11.90 19.97 3.39
C ALA A 365 -11.40 20.91 2.26
N LEU A 366 -11.96 20.82 1.04
CA LEU A 366 -11.72 21.83 0.00
C LEU A 366 -12.36 23.18 0.32
N ARG A 367 -13.42 23.25 1.12
CA ARG A 367 -14.08 24.51 1.50
C ARG A 367 -13.32 25.28 2.59
N GLY A 368 -12.44 24.62 3.33
CA GLY A 368 -11.61 25.26 4.36
C GLY A 368 -10.54 26.18 3.77
N PRO A 369 -10.03 27.16 4.55
CA PRO A 369 -8.96 28.05 4.10
C PRO A 369 -7.76 27.24 3.58
N ALA A 370 -7.23 27.60 2.41
CA ALA A 370 -6.09 26.94 1.76
C ALA A 370 -4.76 26.99 2.56
N GLY A 371 -4.79 27.44 3.82
CA GLY A 371 -3.65 27.90 4.62
C GLY A 371 -2.74 26.83 5.21
N ARG A 372 -3.06 25.53 5.14
CA ARG A 372 -2.15 24.49 5.69
C ARG A 372 -1.07 24.02 4.71
N GLY A 373 -1.22 24.28 3.41
CA GLY A 373 -0.19 24.01 2.40
C GLY A 373 0.96 25.02 2.39
N GLN A 374 0.78 26.19 3.01
CA GLN A 374 1.83 27.23 3.10
C GLN A 374 2.94 26.88 4.10
N VAL A 375 2.69 26.03 5.10
CA VAL A 375 3.70 25.64 6.10
C VAL A 375 4.86 24.89 5.41
N VAL A 376 4.53 23.99 4.48
CA VAL A 376 5.52 23.21 3.71
C VAL A 376 6.27 24.09 2.70
N ARG A 377 5.61 25.13 2.14
CA ARG A 377 6.27 26.10 1.25
C ARG A 377 7.27 26.97 2.02
N ARG A 378 6.91 27.42 3.23
CA ARG A 378 7.82 28.18 4.12
C ARG A 378 9.02 27.35 4.57
N GLU A 379 8.85 26.06 4.85
CA GLU A 379 9.98 25.18 5.17
C GLU A 379 10.88 24.91 3.96
N ARG A 380 10.32 24.73 2.75
CA ARG A 380 11.13 24.59 1.52
C ARG A 380 11.93 25.84 1.17
N ASP A 381 11.38 27.03 1.39
CA ASP A 381 12.11 28.28 1.15
C ASP A 381 13.14 28.57 2.25
N ARG A 382 12.98 28.01 3.47
CA ARG A 382 14.01 28.05 4.54
C ARG A 382 15.17 27.10 4.31
N ASP A 383 14.91 25.94 3.70
CA ASP A 383 15.92 24.92 3.39
C ASP A 383 16.69 25.18 2.08
N ARG A 384 16.37 26.26 1.35
CA ARG A 384 17.18 26.71 0.22
C ARG A 384 18.38 27.49 0.75
N PRO A 385 19.62 27.15 0.33
CA PRO A 385 20.75 28.04 0.59
C PRO A 385 20.42 29.43 0.03
N PRO A 386 20.79 30.52 0.72
CA PRO A 386 20.52 31.87 0.25
C PRO A 386 21.07 31.99 -1.17
N ARG A 387 20.19 32.41 -2.09
CA ARG A 387 20.60 32.71 -3.46
C ARG A 387 21.56 33.88 -3.35
N ILE A 388 22.86 33.63 -3.52
CA ILE A 388 23.84 34.69 -3.72
C ILE A 388 23.44 35.31 -5.05
N THR A 389 22.62 36.36 -5.00
CA THR A 389 22.55 37.32 -6.10
C THR A 389 23.94 37.88 -6.22
N ALA A 390 24.63 37.55 -7.31
CA ALA A 390 25.84 38.25 -7.70
C ALA A 390 25.46 39.72 -7.87
N THR A 391 25.73 40.52 -6.84
CA THR A 391 25.80 41.97 -6.98
C THR A 391 26.99 42.22 -7.89
N SER A 392 26.72 42.60 -9.13
CA SER A 392 27.75 43.16 -10.01
C SER A 392 28.45 44.30 -9.25
N PRO A 393 29.79 44.33 -9.22
CA PRO A 393 30.49 45.42 -8.56
C PRO A 393 30.18 46.71 -9.32
N SER A 394 29.54 47.66 -8.65
CA SER A 394 29.37 49.00 -9.20
C SER A 394 30.75 49.67 -9.21
N ILE A 395 31.26 49.94 -10.41
CA ILE A 395 32.41 50.83 -10.59
C ILE A 395 31.89 52.25 -10.35
N ARG A 396 31.85 52.67 -9.09
CA ARG A 396 31.75 54.08 -8.73
C ARG A 396 32.67 54.34 -7.55
N ALA A 397 33.85 54.85 -7.88
CA ALA A 397 34.84 55.30 -6.90
C ALA A 397 34.18 56.26 -5.89
N LYS A 398 34.25 55.90 -4.61
CA LYS A 398 33.96 56.82 -3.51
C LYS A 398 35.25 57.52 -3.11
N ILE A 399 35.21 58.84 -3.21
CA ILE A 399 36.19 59.82 -2.75
C ILE A 399 36.60 59.52 -1.29
N PRO A 400 37.90 59.57 -0.92
CA PRO A 400 38.33 59.36 0.46
C PRO A 400 38.08 60.62 1.30
N PRO A 401 37.73 60.50 2.60
CA PRO A 401 37.54 61.64 3.47
C PRO A 401 38.88 62.28 3.88
N PRO A 402 38.94 63.60 4.08
CA PRO A 402 40.15 64.27 4.55
C PRO A 402 40.14 64.32 6.09
N ARG A 403 41.05 63.62 6.76
CA ARG A 403 41.66 64.08 8.02
C ARG A 403 42.83 63.19 8.48
N PRO A 404 43.84 63.77 9.17
CA PRO A 404 45.12 63.13 9.43
C PRO A 404 45.06 62.12 10.58
N LEU A 405 45.88 61.07 10.47
CA LEU A 405 46.16 60.09 11.52
C LEU A 405 47.02 60.73 12.63
N PRO A 406 46.72 60.49 13.93
CA PRO A 406 47.65 60.79 15.01
C PRO A 406 48.62 59.62 15.25
N VAL A 407 49.89 59.95 15.51
CA VAL A 407 50.99 59.07 15.94
C VAL A 407 51.46 59.56 17.35
N PRO A 408 52.26 58.81 18.14
CA PRO A 408 51.93 57.68 19.02
C PRO A 408 52.19 57.98 20.53
N ARG A 409 51.91 57.02 21.45
CA ARG A 409 52.57 56.96 22.78
C ARG A 409 52.96 55.50 23.17
N PRO A 410 54.13 55.29 23.83
CA PRO A 410 54.66 53.97 24.23
C PRO A 410 54.09 53.48 25.59
N PRO A 411 54.43 52.25 26.06
CA PRO A 411 53.52 51.38 26.82
C PRO A 411 53.61 51.53 28.34
N SER A 412 52.53 51.17 29.04
CA SER A 412 52.55 50.94 30.49
C SER A 412 52.18 49.49 30.78
N ALA A 413 53.16 48.77 31.35
CA ALA A 413 53.03 47.43 31.89
C ALA A 413 52.31 47.47 33.25
N VAL A 414 51.33 46.59 33.46
CA VAL A 414 50.95 46.14 34.80
C VAL A 414 50.75 44.62 34.75
N THR A 415 51.66 43.95 35.44
CA THR A 415 51.71 42.53 35.78
C THR A 415 50.69 42.17 36.87
N THR A 416 49.94 41.10 36.68
CA THR A 416 49.41 40.27 37.77
C THR A 416 49.62 38.79 37.43
N THR A 417 50.22 38.07 38.37
CA THR A 417 50.83 36.74 38.23
C THR A 417 50.10 35.67 39.06
N SER A 418 50.06 34.46 38.49
CA SER A 418 50.04 33.12 39.12
C SER A 418 48.71 32.56 39.68
N PRO A 419 48.53 31.21 39.81
CA PRO A 419 49.16 30.05 39.12
C PRO A 419 48.13 28.95 38.67
N PRO A 420 48.57 27.88 37.95
CA PRO A 420 47.71 26.78 37.49
C PRO A 420 47.69 25.58 38.47
N ALA A 421 46.56 24.88 38.57
CA ALA A 421 46.42 23.65 39.36
C ALA A 421 46.18 22.42 38.47
N THR A 422 47.07 21.46 38.67
CA THR A 422 47.23 20.09 38.19
C THR A 422 46.05 19.15 38.51
N MET A 423 45.82 18.15 37.65
CA MET A 423 45.33 16.84 38.12
C MET A 423 46.10 15.72 37.43
N ALA A 424 46.66 14.86 38.27
CA ALA A 424 47.47 13.70 37.93
C ALA A 424 46.67 12.40 38.02
N THR A 425 47.22 11.43 37.29
CA THR A 425 47.05 9.99 37.14
C THR A 425 46.61 9.08 38.33
N THR A 426 45.94 7.99 37.91
CA THR A 426 45.63 6.64 38.44
C THR A 426 46.60 6.00 39.48
N PRO A 427 46.24 4.91 40.24
CA PRO A 427 46.11 3.53 39.70
C PRO A 427 45.11 2.56 40.41
N ALA A 428 44.96 1.34 39.84
CA ALA A 428 44.15 0.19 40.28
C ALA A 428 44.76 -0.63 41.45
N PRO A 429 44.05 -1.65 41.99
CA PRO A 429 44.67 -2.98 42.07
C PRO A 429 43.76 -4.22 41.81
N ARG A 430 44.44 -5.38 41.82
CA ARG A 430 44.19 -6.76 41.33
C ARG A 430 43.23 -7.68 42.16
N ALA A 431 42.60 -8.61 41.42
CA ALA A 431 42.47 -10.08 41.54
C ALA A 431 42.35 -10.84 42.89
N ALA A 432 41.38 -11.79 42.94
CA ALA A 432 41.39 -13.08 43.69
C ALA A 432 40.26 -14.01 43.15
N THR A 433 40.56 -15.08 42.40
CA THR A 433 40.54 -16.53 42.76
C THR A 433 39.19 -17.19 43.11
N ALA A 434 38.89 -18.29 42.40
CA ALA A 434 37.73 -19.19 42.53
C ALA A 434 37.76 -20.09 43.79
N PRO A 435 36.71 -20.90 44.08
CA PRO A 435 36.72 -22.28 43.58
C PRO A 435 35.34 -22.92 43.22
N PHE A 436 35.48 -24.18 42.82
CA PHE A 436 34.66 -25.16 42.10
C PHE A 436 33.61 -25.94 42.94
N ARG A 437 32.48 -26.34 42.28
CA ARG A 437 31.72 -27.64 42.35
C ARG A 437 30.88 -28.04 43.61
N PRO A 438 30.01 -29.11 43.57
CA PRO A 438 29.17 -29.69 42.49
C PRO A 438 27.77 -30.28 42.90
N LYS A 439 27.03 -30.80 41.89
CA LYS A 439 26.09 -31.96 41.87
C LYS A 439 24.70 -31.87 42.55
N ARG A 440 23.63 -32.10 41.76
CA ARG A 440 22.96 -33.42 41.64
C ARG A 440 21.86 -33.44 40.56
N ALA A 441 21.86 -34.53 39.80
CA ALA A 441 20.77 -34.96 38.93
C ALA A 441 19.76 -35.80 39.73
N ALA A 442 18.49 -35.76 39.32
CA ALA A 442 17.53 -36.83 39.58
C ALA A 442 16.60 -37.00 38.37
N ARG A 443 16.50 -38.27 37.96
CA ARG A 443 15.77 -38.81 36.82
C ARG A 443 14.31 -39.10 37.19
N ALA A 444 13.51 -39.27 36.12
CA ALA A 444 12.33 -40.13 35.97
C ALA A 444 10.98 -39.60 36.50
N ARG A 445 10.00 -39.46 35.61
CA ARG A 445 9.13 -40.57 35.14
C ARG A 445 8.24 -40.10 33.99
N ALA A 446 8.10 -40.97 32.99
CA ALA A 446 7.12 -40.89 31.93
C ALA A 446 5.72 -41.21 32.44
N ARG A 447 4.70 -40.53 31.91
CA ARG A 447 3.33 -41.05 31.71
C ARG A 447 2.69 -40.37 30.49
N PRO A 448 1.97 -41.14 29.64
CA PRO A 448 1.38 -40.64 28.39
C PRO A 448 -0.03 -40.08 28.62
N PRO A 449 -0.56 -39.22 27.73
CA PRO A 449 -1.99 -38.99 27.65
C PRO A 449 -2.63 -39.95 26.64
N ALA A 450 -3.50 -40.79 27.20
CA ALA A 450 -4.76 -41.30 26.69
C ALA A 450 -5.11 -41.13 25.19
N THR A 451 -5.30 -42.29 24.58
CA THR A 451 -6.15 -42.57 23.42
C THR A 451 -7.61 -42.16 23.64
N THR A 452 -8.23 -41.49 22.67
CA THR A 452 -9.67 -41.57 22.36
C THR A 452 -9.92 -41.07 20.92
N PRO A 453 -11.06 -41.37 20.28
CA PRO A 453 -11.25 -42.48 19.36
C PRO A 453 -11.38 -42.04 17.89
N ALA A 454 -11.41 -43.05 17.01
CA ALA A 454 -11.64 -42.91 15.58
C ALA A 454 -13.08 -42.48 15.22
N SER A 455 -13.15 -41.74 14.10
CA SER A 455 -14.24 -41.69 13.09
C SER A 455 -15.53 -40.89 13.42
N PRO A 456 -16.22 -40.26 12.43
CA PRO A 456 -16.43 -40.80 11.08
C PRO A 456 -16.31 -39.85 9.86
N ASP A 457 -16.15 -40.52 8.73
CA ASP A 457 -16.49 -40.08 7.38
C ASP A 457 -17.81 -39.29 7.30
N SER A 458 -17.76 -38.20 6.54
CA SER A 458 -18.93 -37.66 5.84
C SER A 458 -18.48 -37.00 4.53
N ALA A 459 -17.84 -37.82 3.68
CA ALA A 459 -17.79 -37.55 2.25
C ALA A 459 -19.15 -37.95 1.65
N ALA A 460 -20.07 -36.98 1.60
CA ALA A 460 -21.31 -37.14 0.86
C ALA A 460 -21.00 -37.13 -0.64
N THR A 461 -21.09 -38.32 -1.22
CA THR A 461 -21.23 -38.63 -2.64
C THR A 461 -22.32 -37.77 -3.28
N MET A 462 -21.97 -36.89 -4.21
CA MET A 462 -22.91 -36.40 -5.22
C MET A 462 -22.46 -36.94 -6.57
N ALA A 463 -23.20 -37.94 -7.04
CA ALA A 463 -23.09 -38.50 -8.38
C ALA A 463 -23.54 -37.47 -9.44
N PRO A 464 -22.95 -37.50 -10.66
CA PRO A 464 -23.36 -36.62 -11.74
C PRO A 464 -24.67 -37.10 -12.38
N ILE A 465 -25.62 -36.16 -12.50
CA ILE A 465 -26.85 -36.32 -13.26
C ILE A 465 -26.49 -36.49 -14.75
N ARG A 466 -26.87 -37.63 -15.34
CA ARG A 466 -26.87 -37.86 -16.79
C ARG A 466 -27.96 -37.00 -17.46
N PRO A 467 -27.72 -36.40 -18.63
CA PRO A 467 -28.78 -35.90 -19.48
C PRO A 467 -29.39 -37.06 -20.30
N GLY A 468 -30.73 -37.17 -20.28
CA GLY A 468 -31.49 -38.04 -21.18
C GLY A 468 -31.57 -37.46 -22.61
N PRO A 469 -31.88 -38.29 -23.63
CA PRO A 469 -31.74 -37.92 -25.03
C PRO A 469 -32.89 -37.05 -25.54
N MET A 470 -32.58 -36.32 -26.62
CA MET A 470 -33.52 -35.57 -27.44
C MET A 470 -34.48 -36.51 -28.18
N GLU A 471 -35.76 -36.16 -28.16
CA GLU A 471 -36.67 -36.17 -29.32
C GLU A 471 -37.51 -34.89 -29.29
#